data_AF-A0A1G9Z1S0-F1
#
_entry.id   AF-A0A1G9Z1S0-F1
#
_cell.length_a   1.000
_cell.length_b   1.000
_cell.length_c   1.000
_cell.angle_alpha   90.00
_cell.angle_beta   90.00
_cell.angle_gamma   90.00
#
_symmetry.space_group_name_H-M   'P 1'
#
loop_
_entity.id
_entity.type
_entity.pdbx_description
1 polymer ?
#
loop_
_entity_poly.entity_id
_entity_poly.type
_entity_poly.pdbx_seq_one_letter_code
_entity_poly.pdbx_strand_id
1 'polypeptide(L)' 'MIVEIDGYFENELVAGKTCSIMELSRRVTVTKTHCTNIDDFTDTFCKLFNFERLPSKYDEGVRLDCVIDIDTGRIYVPRY' A
#
# COMPACT_ATOMS: atom_id res chain seq x y z
N MET A 1 1.01 10.80 -2.54
CA MET A 1 1.35 10.10 -1.29
C MET A 1 2.12 8.85 -1.60
N ILE A 2 3.11 8.54 -0.78
CA ILE A 2 3.93 7.33 -0.84
C ILE A 2 3.46 6.41 0.29
N VAL A 3 3.15 5.18 -0.08
CA VAL A 3 2.60 4.16 0.81
C VAL A 3 3.45 2.92 0.71
N GLU A 4 3.80 2.34 1.85
CA GLU A 4 4.37 1.00 1.89
C GLU A 4 3.24 -0.02 2.03
N ILE A 5 3.25 -1.03 1.17
CA ILE A 5 2.42 -2.22 1.31
C ILE A 5 3.32 -3.26 1.95
N ASP A 6 3.05 -3.54 3.22
CA ASP A 6 3.80 -4.45 4.06
C ASP A 6 2.98 -5.71 4.34
N GLY A 7 3.53 -6.85 3.96
CA GLY A 7 2.96 -8.16 4.20
C GLY A 7 4.04 -9.23 4.13
N TYR A 8 3.69 -10.44 4.57
CA TYR A 8 4.65 -11.53 4.68
C TYR A 8 5.35 -11.87 3.35
N PHE A 9 4.66 -11.72 2.21
CA PHE A 9 5.19 -11.98 0.87
C PHE A 9 5.40 -10.71 0.02
N GLU A 10 4.86 -9.57 0.45
CA GLU A 10 4.92 -8.30 -0.28
C GLU A 10 5.52 -7.22 0.59
N ASN A 11 6.59 -6.60 0.13
CA ASN A 11 7.12 -5.37 0.72
C ASN A 11 7.42 -4.42 -0.44
N GLU A 12 6.40 -3.66 -0.84
CA GLU A 12 6.45 -2.80 -2.02
C GLU A 12 6.05 -1.37 -1.67
N LEU A 13 6.81 -0.41 -2.20
CA LEU A 13 6.47 1.00 -2.12
C LEU A 13 5.60 1.39 -3.31
N VAL A 14 4.51 2.09 -3.06
CA VAL A 14 3.60 2.59 -4.10
C VAL A 14 3.36 4.08 -3.93
N ALA A 15 3.25 4.80 -5.05
CA ALA A 15 2.96 6.22 -5.07
C ALA A 15 1.71 6.52 -5.88
N GLY A 16 0.89 7.44 -5.38
CA GLY A 16 -0.35 7.82 -6.05
C GLY A 16 -0.97 9.08 -5.51
N LYS A 17 -2.21 9.35 -5.93
CA LYS A 17 -2.96 10.53 -5.49
C LYS A 17 -3.17 10.51 -3.98
N THR A 18 -2.85 11.63 -3.32
CA THR A 18 -3.05 11.79 -1.88
C THR A 18 -4.51 11.61 -1.49
N CYS A 19 -4.76 10.80 -0.46
CA CYS A 19 -6.08 10.55 0.11
C CYS A 19 -5.99 10.41 1.63
N SER A 20 -7.12 10.46 2.32
CA SER A 20 -7.18 10.29 3.77
C SER A 20 -6.98 8.82 4.15
N ILE A 21 -6.54 8.56 5.40
CA ILE A 21 -6.41 7.20 5.92
C ILE A 21 -7.73 6.42 5.85
N MET A 22 -8.86 7.09 6.10
CA MET A 22 -10.18 6.47 5.99
C MET A 22 -10.51 6.02 4.56
N GLU A 23 -10.17 6.84 3.57
CA GLU A 23 -10.34 6.49 2.16
C GLU A 23 -9.40 5.34 1.77
N LEU A 24 -8.15 5.37 2.24
CA LEU A 24 -7.19 4.29 2.08
C LEU A 24 -7.70 2.96 2.65
N SER A 25 -8.27 2.99 3.85
CA SER A 25 -8.90 1.82 4.48
C SER A 25 -10.03 1.25 3.62
N ARG A 26 -10.88 2.10 3.05
CA ARG A 26 -11.92 1.67 2.12
C ARG A 26 -11.33 1.02 0.86
N ARG A 27 -10.26 1.59 0.30
CA ARG A 27 -9.57 1.07 -0.89
C ARG A 27 -8.93 -0.29 -0.64
N VAL A 28 -8.31 -0.48 0.53
CA VAL A 28 -7.77 -1.78 0.96
C VAL A 28 -8.88 -2.82 1.03
N THR A 29 -10.01 -2.50 1.66
CA THR A 29 -11.16 -3.41 1.74
C THR A 29 -11.68 -3.78 0.35
N VAL A 30 -11.85 -2.81 -0.55
CA VAL A 30 -12.27 -3.08 -1.94
C VAL A 30 -11.25 -3.98 -2.64
N THR A 31 -9.96 -3.70 -2.54
CA THR A 31 -8.90 -4.54 -3.13
C THR A 31 -8.98 -5.98 -2.63
N LYS A 32 -9.14 -6.18 -1.32
CA LYS A 32 -9.31 -7.53 -0.73
C LYS A 32 -10.52 -8.28 -1.28
N THR A 33 -11.59 -7.60 -1.70
CA THR A 33 -12.73 -8.26 -2.37
C THR A 33 -12.48 -8.64 -3.82
N HIS A 34 -11.47 -8.04 -4.46
CA HIS A 34 -11.07 -8.32 -5.84
C HIS A 34 -9.85 -9.26 -5.94
N CYS A 35 -9.11 -9.45 -4.86
CA CYS A 35 -7.96 -10.35 -4.80
C CYS A 35 -8.38 -11.75 -4.35
N THR A 36 -8.15 -12.75 -5.20
CA THR A 36 -8.27 -14.17 -4.84
C THR A 36 -7.00 -14.69 -4.16
N ASN A 37 -5.84 -14.10 -4.51
CA ASN A 37 -4.56 -14.36 -3.86
C ASN A 37 -4.01 -13.05 -3.25
N ILE A 38 -3.41 -13.14 -2.07
CA ILE A 38 -2.84 -11.99 -1.38
C ILE A 38 -1.58 -11.46 -2.08
N ASP A 39 -0.82 -12.31 -2.76
CA ASP A 39 0.36 -11.90 -3.55
C ASP A 39 0.01 -10.99 -4.75
N ASP A 40 -1.26 -10.95 -5.16
CA ASP A 40 -1.75 -10.05 -6.22
C ASP A 40 -2.27 -8.71 -5.66
N PHE A 41 -2.16 -8.49 -4.34
CA PHE A 41 -2.76 -7.33 -3.70
C PHE A 41 -2.15 -6.03 -4.19
N THR A 42 -0.82 -5.88 -4.23
CA THR A 42 -0.18 -4.64 -4.70
C THR A 42 -0.54 -4.35 -6.16
N ASP A 43 -0.52 -5.35 -7.04
CA ASP A 43 -0.89 -5.17 -8.45
C ASP A 43 -2.36 -4.72 -8.60
N THR A 44 -3.27 -5.39 -7.90
CA THR A 44 -4.70 -5.08 -7.93
C THR A 44 -4.96 -3.68 -7.36
N PHE A 45 -4.34 -3.33 -6.24
CA PHE A 45 -4.45 -2.02 -5.61
C PHE A 45 -3.99 -0.91 -6.56
N CYS A 46 -2.83 -1.09 -7.18
CA CYS A 46 -2.26 -0.16 -8.16
C CYS A 46 -3.19 0.06 -9.35
N LYS A 47 -3.72 -1.01 -9.93
CA LYS A 47 -4.65 -0.96 -11.08
C LYS A 47 -5.98 -0.28 -10.73
N LEU A 48 -6.55 -0.57 -9.55
CA LEU A 48 -7.86 -0.02 -9.15
C LEU A 48 -7.79 1.47 -8.79
N PHE A 49 -6.68 1.94 -8.22
CA PHE A 49 -6.59 3.28 -7.64
C PHE A 49 -5.54 4.19 -8.30
N ASN A 50 -4.97 3.77 -9.43
CA ASN A 50 -3.91 4.49 -10.16
C ASN A 50 -2.73 4.82 -9.24
N PHE A 51 -2.26 3.82 -8.50
CA PHE A 51 -0.97 3.86 -7.82
C PHE A 51 0.07 3.20 -8.71
N GLU A 52 1.31 3.68 -8.61
CA GLU A 52 2.45 3.15 -9.34
C GLU A 52 3.45 2.58 -8.34
N ARG A 53 4.02 1.41 -8.67
CA ARG A 53 5.08 0.81 -7.87
C ARG A 53 6.35 1.65 -8.01
N LEU A 54 6.93 1.99 -6.88
CA LEU A 54 8.23 2.62 -6.81
C LEU A 54 9.32 1.53 -6.85
N PRO A 55 10.48 1.80 -7.49
CA PRO A 55 11.60 0.88 -7.49
C PRO A 55 12.04 0.51 -6.07
N SER A 56 12.31 -0.77 -5.84
CA SER A 56 12.75 -1.34 -4.53
C SER A 56 14.09 -0.81 -3.98
N LYS A 57 14.74 0.15 -4.65
CA LYS A 57 15.98 0.81 -4.20
C LYS A 57 15.74 2.12 -3.45
N TYR A 58 14.50 2.41 -3.05
CA TYR A 58 14.13 3.67 -2.40
C TYR A 58 14.39 3.70 -0.88
N ASP A 59 15.09 2.70 -0.36
CA ASP A 59 15.57 2.59 1.03
C ASP A 59 16.40 3.81 1.46
N GLU A 60 16.25 4.18 2.73
CA GLU A 60 16.97 5.22 3.50
C GLU A 60 16.50 6.68 3.36
N GLY A 61 15.98 7.14 2.22
CA GLY A 61 15.65 8.57 2.02
C GLY A 61 14.17 8.95 2.02
N VAL A 62 13.29 7.98 1.80
CA VAL A 62 11.88 8.25 1.52
C VAL A 62 11.05 8.34 2.79
N ARG A 63 10.40 9.49 2.99
CA ARG A 63 9.35 9.61 4.00
C ARG A 63 8.05 9.02 3.46
N LEU A 64 7.61 7.96 4.11
CA LEU A 64 6.32 7.35 3.83
C LEU A 64 5.20 8.21 4.43
N ASP A 65 4.11 8.40 3.69
CA ASP A 65 2.90 9.01 4.23
C ASP A 65 2.15 8.02 5.14
N CYS A 66 2.13 6.74 4.77
CA CYS A 66 1.58 5.66 5.60
C CYS A 66 2.12 4.27 5.20
N VAL A 67 1.88 3.30 6.06
CA VAL A 67 2.11 1.86 5.85
C VAL A 67 0.76 1.16 5.86
N ILE A 68 0.51 0.28 4.91
CA ILE A 68 -0.60 -0.67 4.86
C ILE A 68 -0.03 -2.03 5.20
N ASP A 69 -0.34 -2.52 6.40
CA ASP A 69 -0.06 -3.89 6.80
C ASP A 69 -1.21 -4.78 6.29
N ILE A 70 -0.95 -5.58 5.26
CA ILE A 70 -1.97 -6.42 4.61
C ILE A 70 -2.30 -7.66 5.45
N ASP A 71 -1.35 -8.13 6.26
CA ASP A 71 -1.48 -9.29 7.14
C ASP A 71 -2.41 -9.00 8.32
N THR A 72 -2.23 -7.85 8.96
CA THR A 72 -3.04 -7.41 10.11
C THR A 72 -4.20 -6.48 9.71
N GLY A 73 -4.19 -5.97 8.47
CA GLY A 73 -5.15 -5.00 7.96
C GLY A 73 -5.01 -3.60 8.55
N ARG A 74 -3.90 -3.30 9.22
CA ARG A 74 -3.65 -2.00 9.85
C ARG A 74 -3.13 -0.99 8.85
N ILE A 75 -3.53 0.26 9.01
CA ILE A 75 -2.97 1.39 8.26
C ILE A 75 -2.48 2.40 9.29
N TYR A 76 -1.20 2.75 9.22
CA TYR A 76 -0.58 3.64 10.21
C TYR A 76 0.46 4.55 9.58
N VAL A 77 0.76 5.66 10.25
CA VAL A 77 1.84 6.56 9.86
C VAL A 77 3.11 6.10 10.58
N PRO A 78 4.21 5.80 9.88
CA PRO A 78 5.44 5.36 10.51
C PRO A 78 6.03 6.50 11.36
N ARG A 79 6.65 6.14 12.48
CA ARG A 79 7.37 7.06 13.37
C ARG A 79 8.87 6.81 13.21
N TYR A 80 9.61 7.85 12.89
CA TYR A 80 11.07 7.86 12.76
C TYR A 80 11.72 8.52 13.98
#